data_AF-A0A662U228-F1
#
_entry.id   AF-A0A662U228-F1
#
_cell.length_a   1.000
_cell.length_b   1.000
_cell.length_c   1.000
_cell.angle_alpha   90.00
_cell.angle_beta   90.00
_cell.angle_gamma   90.00
#
_symmetry.space_group_name_H-M   'P 1'
#
loop_
_entity.id
_entity.type
_entity.pdbx_description
1 polymer ?
#
loop_
_entity_poly.entity_id
_entity_poly.type
_entity_poly.pdbx_seq_one_letter_code
_entity_poly.pdbx_strand_id
1 'polypeptide(L)'
;MILDKVLSKCPWTLILLFKLKDLGGEATALEVARELGVRTYVVKRGMWWLKKFKAVEEDASVEPKKFRITAEAVRALEKIILNRWVKGNTVVILYGDVFYVFICRSREIVVKTVPKEVVNTIRSYTVKGVIGVDQLYEETGISKPLISLALRVLSTLSKH
;
A
#
# COMPACT_ATOMS: atom_id res chain seq x y z
N MET A 1 5.73 -7.11 -15.56
CA MET A 1 6.70 -6.15 -14.96
C MET A 1 6.93 -6.48 -13.47
N ILE A 2 7.96 -5.93 -12.80
CA ILE A 2 8.22 -6.17 -11.35
C ILE A 2 6.97 -5.92 -10.50
N LEU A 3 6.24 -4.84 -10.77
CA LEU A 3 5.02 -4.50 -10.04
C LEU A 3 3.92 -5.56 -10.19
N ASP A 4 3.68 -6.09 -11.39
CA ASP A 4 2.66 -7.12 -11.60
C ASP A 4 2.99 -8.38 -10.78
N LYS A 5 4.27 -8.78 -10.72
CA LYS A 5 4.72 -9.92 -9.90
C LYS A 5 4.50 -9.68 -8.41
N VAL A 6 4.82 -8.47 -7.93
CA VAL A 6 4.61 -8.07 -6.53
C VAL A 6 3.12 -8.09 -6.21
N LEU A 7 2.31 -7.42 -7.02
CA LEU A 7 0.87 -7.26 -6.80
C LEU A 7 0.11 -8.59 -6.90
N SER A 8 0.54 -9.51 -7.77
CA SER A 8 -0.14 -10.80 -7.96
C SER A 8 0.24 -11.84 -6.90
N LYS A 9 1.46 -11.80 -6.34
CA LYS A 9 1.95 -12.84 -5.41
C LYS A 9 1.98 -12.38 -3.95
N CYS A 10 2.44 -11.17 -3.70
CA CYS A 10 2.68 -10.65 -2.35
C CYS A 10 2.47 -9.13 -2.31
N PRO A 11 1.23 -8.64 -2.56
CA PRO A 11 0.97 -7.22 -2.77
C PRO A 11 1.40 -6.37 -1.58
N TRP A 12 1.29 -6.88 -0.35
CA TRP A 12 1.70 -6.21 0.89
C TRP A 12 3.16 -5.77 0.91
N THR A 13 4.03 -6.38 0.11
CA THR A 13 5.44 -5.99 0.03
C THR A 13 5.68 -4.70 -0.77
N LEU A 14 4.69 -4.25 -1.56
CA LEU A 14 4.78 -3.01 -2.31
C LEU A 14 5.03 -1.80 -1.40
N ILE A 15 4.41 -1.76 -0.21
CA ILE A 15 4.62 -0.64 0.71
C ILE A 15 6.05 -0.61 1.27
N LEU A 16 6.70 -1.77 1.38
CA LEU A 16 8.10 -1.84 1.79
C LEU A 16 9.03 -1.28 0.71
N LEU A 17 8.73 -1.53 -0.58
CA LEU A 17 9.47 -0.95 -1.69
C LEU A 17 9.35 0.58 -1.71
N PHE A 18 8.12 1.08 -1.55
CA PHE A 18 7.89 2.51 -1.44
C PHE A 18 8.65 3.12 -0.26
N LYS A 19 8.62 2.47 0.91
CA LYS A 19 9.33 2.97 2.09
C LYS A 19 10.85 2.93 1.91
N LEU A 20 11.41 1.89 1.30
CA LEU A 20 12.83 1.87 0.94
C LEU A 20 13.19 3.04 0.03
N LYS A 21 12.37 3.31 -0.99
CA LYS A 21 12.58 4.45 -1.89
C LYS A 21 12.53 5.78 -1.12
N ASP A 22 11.56 5.94 -0.23
CA ASP A 22 11.41 7.17 0.59
C ASP A 22 12.61 7.37 1.54
N LEU A 23 13.26 6.28 1.98
CA LEU A 23 14.47 6.29 2.82
C LEU A 23 15.77 6.46 2.01
N GLY A 24 15.70 6.88 0.74
CA GLY A 24 16.87 7.10 -0.10
C GLY A 24 17.34 5.87 -0.89
N GLY A 25 16.55 4.80 -0.91
CA GLY A 25 16.80 3.61 -1.71
C GLY A 25 17.62 2.52 -1.02
N GLU A 26 18.13 2.78 0.18
CA GLU A 26 18.84 1.79 0.98
C GLU A 26 18.51 1.96 2.46
N ALA A 27 18.09 0.89 3.14
CA ALA A 27 17.85 0.92 4.58
C ALA A 27 17.93 -0.46 5.21
N THR A 28 18.14 -0.48 6.52
CA THR A 28 18.04 -1.68 7.37
C THR A 28 16.58 -2.09 7.57
N ALA A 29 16.36 -3.34 7.96
CA ALA A 29 15.00 -3.78 8.31
C ALA A 29 14.39 -3.01 9.49
N LEU A 30 15.22 -2.50 10.41
CA LEU A 30 14.77 -1.75 11.60
C LEU A 30 14.28 -0.35 11.21
N GLU A 31 14.98 0.34 10.33
CA GLU A 31 14.59 1.68 9.85
C GLU A 31 13.25 1.61 9.12
N VAL A 32 13.09 0.66 8.19
CA VAL A 32 11.82 0.44 7.49
C VAL A 32 10.69 0.08 8.46
N ALA A 33 10.99 -0.76 9.47
CA ALA A 33 10.01 -1.19 10.47
C ALA A 33 9.49 -0.02 11.31
N ARG A 34 10.39 0.84 11.78
CA ARG A 34 10.07 2.04 12.56
C ARG A 34 9.14 2.97 11.78
N GLU A 35 9.49 3.23 10.53
CA GLU A 35 8.74 4.13 9.65
C GLU A 35 7.33 3.64 9.29
N LEU A 36 7.10 2.33 9.28
CA LEU A 36 5.80 1.73 8.98
C LEU A 36 5.01 1.36 10.23
N GLY A 37 5.60 1.49 11.42
CA GLY A 37 4.97 1.04 12.67
C GLY A 37 4.75 -0.48 12.72
N VAL A 38 5.63 -1.25 12.09
CA VAL A 38 5.58 -2.73 12.05
C VAL A 38 6.78 -3.34 12.75
N ARG A 39 6.72 -4.62 13.11
CA ARG A 39 7.86 -5.34 13.68
C ARG A 39 8.87 -5.71 12.59
N THR A 40 10.15 -5.72 12.95
CA THR A 40 11.27 -6.04 12.04
C THR A 40 11.11 -7.37 11.31
N TYR A 41 10.47 -8.39 11.92
CA TYR A 41 10.24 -9.67 11.25
C TYR A 41 9.30 -9.55 10.03
N VAL A 42 8.33 -8.63 10.06
CA VAL A 42 7.41 -8.37 8.93
C VAL A 42 8.23 -7.84 7.76
N VAL A 43 9.11 -6.89 8.04
CA VAL A 43 10.01 -6.30 7.05
C VAL A 43 10.96 -7.36 6.49
N LYS A 44 11.66 -8.13 7.32
CA LYS A 44 12.57 -9.19 6.88
C LYS A 44 11.87 -10.20 5.96
N ARG A 45 10.65 -10.64 6.32
CA ARG A 45 9.84 -11.54 5.47
C ARG A 45 9.48 -10.89 4.14
N GLY A 46 9.19 -9.60 4.13
CA GLY A 46 8.86 -8.88 2.91
C GLY A 46 10.08 -8.67 2.01
N MET A 47 11.22 -8.32 2.59
CA MET A 47 12.49 -8.22 1.87
C MET A 47 12.88 -9.55 1.22
N TRP A 48 12.63 -10.69 1.88
CA TRP A 48 12.85 -12.00 1.27
C TRP A 48 12.04 -12.21 -0.02
N TRP A 49 10.76 -11.79 -0.03
CA TRP A 49 9.94 -11.82 -1.25
C TRP A 49 10.45 -10.85 -2.31
N LEU A 50 10.81 -9.63 -1.92
CA LEU A 50 11.32 -8.61 -2.84
C LEU A 50 12.66 -9.02 -3.48
N LYS A 51 13.52 -9.70 -2.73
CA LYS A 51 14.73 -10.35 -3.27
C LYS A 51 14.39 -11.41 -4.30
N LYS A 52 13.41 -12.29 -4.03
CA LYS A 52 12.93 -13.29 -5.01
C LYS A 52 12.41 -12.66 -6.31
N PHE A 53 11.83 -11.47 -6.22
CA PHE A 53 11.36 -10.72 -7.39
C PHE A 53 12.43 -9.85 -8.05
N LYS A 54 13.68 -9.88 -7.55
CA LYS A 54 14.79 -9.00 -7.97
C LYS A 54 14.45 -7.52 -7.83
N ALA A 55 13.56 -7.17 -6.92
CA ALA A 55 13.20 -5.78 -6.65
C ALA A 55 14.17 -5.12 -5.65
N VAL A 56 14.81 -5.94 -4.80
CA VAL A 56 15.74 -5.52 -3.76
C VAL A 56 16.95 -6.45 -3.72
N GLU A 57 18.10 -5.90 -3.40
CA GLU A 57 19.34 -6.60 -3.08
C GLU A 57 19.64 -6.45 -1.59
N GLU A 58 20.33 -7.43 -0.99
CA GLU A 58 20.78 -7.34 0.40
C GLU A 58 22.29 -7.21 0.41
N ASP A 59 22.78 -6.15 1.05
CA ASP A 59 24.20 -6.01 1.35
C ASP A 59 24.51 -6.76 2.65
N ALA A 60 25.15 -7.92 2.49
CA ALA A 60 25.56 -8.77 3.60
C ALA A 60 26.93 -8.40 4.18
N SER A 61 27.62 -7.41 3.61
CA SER A 61 28.94 -6.97 4.07
C SER A 61 28.90 -5.99 5.24
N VAL A 62 27.71 -5.45 5.54
CA VAL A 62 27.48 -4.48 6.61
C VAL A 62 26.59 -5.07 7.71
N GLU A 63 26.84 -4.67 8.96
CA GLU A 63 25.98 -5.00 10.10
C GLU A 63 25.52 -3.68 10.78
N PRO A 64 24.20 -3.46 10.94
CA PRO A 64 23.09 -4.30 10.48
C PRO A 64 22.94 -4.37 8.96
N LYS A 65 22.57 -5.56 8.45
CA LYS A 65 22.33 -5.80 7.01
C LYS A 65 21.39 -4.77 6.42
N LYS A 66 21.76 -4.25 5.25
CA LYS A 66 20.98 -3.27 4.50
C LYS A 66 20.32 -3.88 3.27
N PHE A 67 19.17 -3.34 2.92
CA PHE A 67 18.41 -3.68 1.73
C PHE A 67 18.43 -2.50 0.78
N ARG A 68 18.84 -2.74 -0.47
CA ARG A 68 18.93 -1.72 -1.51
C ARG A 68 17.90 -2.00 -2.60
N ILE A 69 17.11 -1.00 -2.96
CA ILE A 69 16.16 -1.11 -4.07
C ILE A 69 16.92 -1.13 -5.41
N THR A 70 16.48 -1.98 -6.34
CA THR A 70 17.09 -2.01 -7.69
C THR A 70 16.60 -0.86 -8.55
N ALA A 71 17.42 -0.43 -9.51
CA ALA A 71 17.05 0.62 -10.45
C ALA A 71 15.78 0.28 -11.27
N GLU A 72 15.56 -1.00 -11.59
CA GLU A 72 14.33 -1.45 -12.27
C GLU A 72 13.10 -1.25 -11.38
N ALA A 73 13.19 -1.61 -10.09
CA ALA A 73 12.10 -1.40 -9.14
C ALA A 73 11.82 0.10 -8.91
N VAL A 74 12.86 0.94 -8.83
CA VAL A 74 12.70 2.40 -8.74
C VAL A 74 11.90 2.95 -9.91
N ARG A 75 12.32 2.64 -11.15
CA ARG A 75 11.60 3.07 -12.37
C ARG A 75 10.16 2.58 -12.40
N ALA A 76 9.91 1.38 -11.87
CA ALA A 76 8.56 0.85 -11.80
C ALA A 76 7.70 1.64 -10.79
N LEU A 77 8.24 1.97 -9.60
CA LEU A 77 7.54 2.78 -8.59
C LEU A 77 7.26 4.20 -9.07
N GLU A 78 8.18 4.82 -9.81
CA GLU A 78 8.01 6.19 -10.34
C GLU A 78 6.76 6.34 -11.21
N LYS A 79 6.36 5.28 -11.93
CA LYS A 79 5.14 5.27 -12.74
C LYS A 79 3.85 5.41 -11.92
N ILE A 80 3.90 5.12 -10.62
CA ILE A 80 2.73 5.03 -9.74
C ILE A 80 2.88 5.89 -8.48
N ILE A 81 3.96 6.68 -8.37
CA ILE A 81 4.26 7.44 -7.15
C ILE A 81 3.26 8.57 -6.88
N LEU A 82 2.74 9.21 -7.94
CA LEU A 82 1.70 10.24 -7.85
C LEU A 82 0.33 9.66 -7.47
N ASN A 83 0.18 8.34 -7.56
CA ASN A 83 -1.04 7.61 -7.24
C ASN A 83 -0.99 7.01 -5.83
N ARG A 84 -0.25 7.64 -4.91
CA ARG A 84 -0.06 7.17 -3.53
C ARG A 84 -0.52 8.23 -2.53
N TRP A 85 -1.37 7.82 -1.59
CA TRP A 85 -1.86 8.64 -0.48
C TRP A 85 -1.61 7.95 0.85
N VAL A 86 -1.23 8.71 1.88
CA VAL A 86 -0.88 8.18 3.21
C VAL A 86 -1.67 8.96 4.27
N LYS A 87 -2.35 8.25 5.18
CA LYS A 87 -3.02 8.84 6.34
C LYS A 87 -2.94 7.91 7.54
N GLY A 88 -2.25 8.34 8.59
CA GLY A 88 -1.95 7.51 9.76
C GLY A 88 -1.25 6.21 9.34
N ASN A 89 -1.82 5.07 9.73
CA ASN A 89 -1.30 3.75 9.38
C ASN A 89 -1.85 3.17 8.06
N THR A 90 -2.64 3.95 7.31
CA THR A 90 -3.24 3.51 6.05
C THR A 90 -2.53 4.16 4.87
N VAL A 91 -2.19 3.36 3.87
CA VAL A 91 -1.65 3.81 2.59
C VAL A 91 -2.55 3.31 1.48
N VAL A 92 -2.92 4.19 0.56
CA VAL A 92 -3.75 3.88 -0.60
C VAL A 92 -2.92 4.11 -1.85
N ILE A 93 -2.88 3.12 -2.74
CA ILE A 93 -2.24 3.23 -4.04
C ILE A 93 -3.25 2.89 -5.13
N LEU A 94 -3.39 3.76 -6.13
CA LEU A 94 -4.17 3.46 -7.34
C LEU A 94 -3.25 2.83 -8.39
N TYR A 95 -3.57 1.61 -8.82
CA TYR A 95 -2.87 0.89 -9.88
C TYR A 95 -3.88 0.36 -10.89
N GLY A 96 -3.80 0.81 -12.15
CA GLY A 96 -4.88 0.62 -13.12
C GLY A 96 -6.19 1.19 -12.58
N ASP A 97 -7.25 0.37 -12.56
CA ASP A 97 -8.57 0.74 -12.06
C ASP A 97 -8.88 0.17 -10.67
N VAL A 98 -7.85 -0.17 -9.88
CA VAL A 98 -8.02 -0.72 -8.54
C VAL A 98 -7.22 0.07 -7.51
N PHE A 99 -7.88 0.43 -6.41
CA PHE A 99 -7.22 0.93 -5.22
C PHE A 99 -6.74 -0.24 -4.37
N TYR A 100 -5.44 -0.26 -4.08
CA TYR A 100 -4.83 -1.10 -3.07
C TYR A 100 -4.75 -0.31 -1.76
N VAL A 101 -5.34 -0.86 -0.70
CA VAL A 101 -5.41 -0.26 0.63
C VAL A 101 -4.55 -1.10 1.58
N PHE A 102 -3.42 -0.53 1.96
CA PHE A 102 -2.46 -1.09 2.89
C PHE A 102 -2.75 -0.56 4.29
N ILE A 103 -2.94 -1.45 5.25
CA ILE A 103 -3.13 -1.09 6.66
C ILE A 103 -1.95 -1.67 7.44
N CYS A 104 -1.03 -0.80 7.85
CA CYS A 104 0.15 -1.19 8.60
C CYS A 104 -0.23 -1.40 10.07
N ARG A 105 0.03 -2.60 10.59
CA ARG A 105 -0.18 -2.97 11.98
C ARG A 105 1.13 -3.52 12.53
N SER A 106 1.34 -3.44 13.84
CA SER A 106 2.58 -3.90 14.48
C SER A 106 3.02 -5.32 14.01
N ARG A 107 2.07 -6.24 13.82
CA ARG A 107 2.36 -7.64 13.49
C ARG A 107 2.18 -8.03 12.02
N GLU A 108 1.59 -7.16 11.19
CA GLU A 108 1.21 -7.50 9.81
C GLU A 108 0.97 -6.25 8.96
N ILE A 109 1.00 -6.41 7.64
CA ILE A 109 0.51 -5.41 6.69
C ILE A 109 -0.67 -6.04 5.97
N VAL A 110 -1.87 -5.56 6.27
CA VAL A 110 -3.10 -6.04 5.61
C VAL A 110 -3.27 -5.32 4.29
N VAL A 111 -3.59 -6.05 3.24
CA VAL A 111 -3.94 -5.47 1.93
C VAL A 111 -5.37 -5.80 1.60
N LYS A 112 -6.12 -4.77 1.22
CA LYS A 112 -7.44 -4.91 0.62
C LYS A 112 -7.45 -4.20 -0.73
N THR A 113 -8.38 -4.59 -1.58
CA THR A 113 -8.56 -3.97 -2.89
C THR A 113 -9.99 -3.52 -3.07
N VAL A 114 -10.19 -2.38 -3.73
CA VAL A 114 -11.52 -1.90 -4.13
C VAL A 114 -11.44 -1.30 -5.53
N PRO A 115 -12.35 -1.65 -6.45
CA PRO A 115 -12.39 -1.02 -7.77
C PRO A 115 -12.58 0.50 -7.68
N LYS A 116 -11.93 1.23 -8.56
CA LYS A 116 -12.04 2.69 -8.66
C LYS A 116 -13.48 3.14 -8.90
N GLU A 117 -14.22 2.38 -9.72
CA GLU A 117 -15.64 2.62 -9.99
C GLU A 117 -16.47 2.61 -8.70
N VAL A 118 -16.30 1.60 -7.85
CA VAL A 118 -16.98 1.53 -6.54
C VAL A 118 -16.67 2.76 -5.70
N VAL A 119 -15.40 3.19 -5.64
CA VAL A 119 -15.00 4.39 -4.90
C VAL A 119 -15.66 5.65 -5.47
N ASN A 120 -15.74 5.77 -6.80
CA ASN A 120 -16.37 6.90 -7.48
C ASN A 120 -17.89 6.93 -7.25
N THR A 121 -18.56 5.77 -7.33
CA THR A 121 -19.97 5.63 -7.01
C THR A 121 -20.23 6.11 -5.60
N ILE A 122 -19.52 5.56 -4.60
CA ILE A 122 -19.67 5.98 -3.19
C ILE A 122 -19.36 7.48 -3.03
N ARG A 123 -18.33 8.01 -3.70
CA ARG A 123 -18.02 9.45 -3.67
C ARG A 123 -19.22 10.30 -4.10
N SER A 124 -19.90 9.92 -5.17
CA SER A 124 -21.05 10.68 -5.70
C SER A 124 -22.21 10.80 -4.70
N TYR A 125 -22.40 9.80 -3.83
CA TYR A 125 -23.40 9.84 -2.75
C TYR A 125 -22.89 10.62 -1.53
N THR A 126 -21.62 10.47 -1.16
CA THR A 126 -21.03 11.24 -0.05
C THR A 126 -21.06 12.74 -0.28
N VAL A 127 -20.87 13.20 -1.52
CA VAL A 127 -20.99 14.63 -1.91
C VAL A 127 -22.42 15.15 -1.72
N LYS A 128 -23.43 14.27 -1.81
CA LYS A 128 -24.84 14.57 -1.54
C LYS A 128 -25.21 14.46 -0.05
N GLY A 129 -24.24 14.21 0.83
CA GLY A 129 -24.42 14.10 2.28
C GLY A 129 -24.69 12.69 2.80
N VAL A 130 -24.76 11.66 1.95
CA VAL A 130 -24.99 10.27 2.38
C VAL A 130 -23.66 9.63 2.77
N ILE A 131 -23.42 9.46 4.07
CA ILE A 131 -22.13 8.99 4.62
C ILE A 131 -22.24 7.68 5.43
N GLY A 132 -23.46 7.25 5.76
CA GLY A 132 -23.70 6.03 6.53
C GLY A 132 -23.53 4.77 5.67
N VAL A 133 -22.87 3.74 6.19
CA VAL A 133 -22.67 2.46 5.47
C VAL A 133 -24.01 1.79 5.15
N ASP A 134 -24.98 1.85 6.07
CA ASP A 134 -26.30 1.24 5.86
C ASP A 134 -27.11 2.00 4.81
N GLN A 135 -27.12 3.34 4.86
CA GLN A 135 -27.77 4.17 3.84
C GLN A 135 -27.16 3.96 2.46
N LEU A 136 -25.82 3.92 2.36
CA LEU A 136 -25.13 3.65 1.11
C LEU A 136 -25.42 2.25 0.57
N TYR A 137 -25.63 1.27 1.46
CA TYR A 137 -26.03 -0.08 1.05
C TYR A 137 -27.43 -0.08 0.45
N GLU A 138 -28.39 0.59 1.09
CA GLU A 138 -29.77 0.72 0.60
C GLU A 138 -29.83 1.41 -0.77
N GLU A 139 -29.02 2.47 -0.96
CA GLU A 139 -29.00 3.26 -2.20
C GLU A 139 -28.27 2.60 -3.37
N THR A 140 -27.25 1.78 -3.10
CA THR A 140 -26.34 1.27 -4.15
C THR A 140 -26.36 -0.25 -4.32
N GLY A 141 -26.86 -0.99 -3.33
CA GLY A 141 -26.76 -2.45 -3.28
C GLY A 141 -25.33 -3.00 -3.14
N ILE A 142 -24.30 -2.14 -3.05
CA ILE A 142 -22.90 -2.55 -2.90
C ILE A 142 -22.70 -3.13 -1.49
N SER A 143 -21.97 -4.24 -1.37
CA SER A 143 -21.77 -4.88 -0.07
C SER A 143 -21.16 -3.94 0.98
N LYS A 144 -21.67 -3.99 2.21
CA LYS A 144 -21.20 -3.15 3.33
C LYS A 144 -19.67 -3.18 3.54
N PRO A 145 -18.97 -4.33 3.41
CA PRO A 145 -17.51 -4.35 3.50
C PRO A 145 -16.81 -3.54 2.41
N LEU A 146 -17.32 -3.55 1.17
CA LEU A 146 -16.78 -2.75 0.07
C LEU A 146 -17.08 -1.27 0.26
N ILE A 147 -18.27 -0.92 0.73
CA ILE A 147 -18.62 0.46 1.10
C ILE A 147 -17.67 0.99 2.17
N SER A 148 -17.48 0.24 3.26
CA SER A 148 -16.57 0.63 4.35
C SER A 148 -15.14 0.85 3.84
N LEU A 149 -14.67 -0.01 2.92
CA LEU A 149 -13.36 0.12 2.31
C LEU A 149 -13.28 1.36 1.38
N ALA A 150 -14.31 1.61 0.58
CA ALA A 150 -14.39 2.79 -0.29
C ALA A 150 -14.40 4.09 0.51
N LEU A 151 -15.17 4.15 1.60
CA LEU A 151 -15.17 5.28 2.52
C LEU A 151 -13.79 5.49 3.16
N ARG A 152 -13.08 4.41 3.53
CA ARG A 152 -11.70 4.50 4.00
C ARG A 152 -10.76 5.06 2.93
N VAL A 153 -10.92 4.66 1.67
CA VAL A 153 -10.18 5.25 0.54
C VAL A 153 -10.45 6.75 0.48
N LEU A 154 -11.72 7.16 0.41
CA LEU A 154 -12.09 8.58 0.35
C LEU A 154 -11.53 9.40 1.51
N SER A 155 -11.60 8.88 2.74
CA SER A 155 -11.03 9.50 3.94
C SER A 155 -9.50 9.63 3.89
N THR A 156 -8.82 8.71 3.19
CA THR A 156 -7.35 8.76 3.00
C THR A 156 -6.96 9.73 1.89
N LEU A 157 -7.82 9.89 0.87
CA LEU A 157 -7.60 10.80 -0.25
C LEU A 157 -7.89 12.26 0.09
N SER A 158 -8.77 12.53 1.06
CA SER A 158 -9.03 13.89 1.51
C SER A 158 -7.80 14.47 2.22
N LYS A 159 -7.28 15.58 1.68
CA LYS A 159 -6.31 16.42 2.39
C LYS A 159 -6.99 16.94 3.66
N HIS A 160 -6.23 16.97 4.76
CA HIS A 160 -6.63 17.72 5.95
C HIS A 160 -6.83 19.19 5.58
#